data_AF-A0A964QIA5-F1
#
_entry.id   AF-A0A964QIA5-F1
#
_cell.length_a   1.000
_cell.length_b   1.000
_cell.length_c   1.000
_cell.angle_alpha   90.00
_cell.angle_beta   90.00
_cell.angle_gamma   90.00
#
_symmetry.space_group_name_H-M   'P 1'
#
loop_
_entity.id
_entity.type
_entity.pdbx_description
1 polymer ?
#
loop_
_entity_poly.entity_id
_entity_poly.type
_entity_poly.pdbx_seq_one_letter_code
_entity_poly.pdbx_strand_id
1 'polypeptide(L)' 'HEARVVIEDWRCQYNTEKPHSRLGYLSPEAFINTHLLTS' A
#
# COMPACT_ATOMS: atom_id res chain seq x y z
N HIS A 1 -10.19 -18.70 13.22
CA HIS A 1 -9.17 -18.90 12.17
C HIS A 1 -9.27 -17.78 11.12
N GLU A 2 -10.49 -17.40 10.72
CA GLU A 2 -10.82 -16.32 9.78
C GLU A 2 -10.17 -14.94 10.01
N ALA A 3 -10.06 -14.45 11.25
CA ALA A 3 -9.62 -13.07 11.52
C ALA A 3 -8.22 -12.74 10.96
N ARG A 4 -7.29 -13.71 10.95
CA ARG A 4 -5.95 -13.50 10.39
C ARG A 4 -5.98 -13.34 8.87
N VAL A 5 -6.84 -14.10 8.18
CA VAL A 5 -6.97 -14.03 6.72
C VAL A 5 -7.53 -12.68 6.31
N VAL A 6 -8.57 -12.21 7.00
CA VAL A 6 -9.20 -10.91 6.71
C VAL A 6 -8.21 -9.75 6.92
N ILE A 7 -7.44 -9.78 8.01
CA ILE A 7 -6.44 -8.73 8.28
C ILE A 7 -5.34 -8.76 7.22
N GLU A 8 -4.88 -9.94 6.82
CA GLU A 8 -3.81 -10.08 5.84
C GLU A 8 -4.24 -9.65 4.44
N ASP A 9 -5.46 -10.02 4.03
CA ASP A 9 -6.07 -9.58 2.78
C ASP A 9 -6.21 -8.05 2.75
N TRP A 10 -6.75 -7.46 3.82
CA TRP A 10 -6.86 -6.01 3.95
C TRP A 10 -5.49 -5.31 3.90
N ARG A 11 -4.48 -5.87 4.57
CA ARG A 11 -3.11 -5.35 4.59
C ARG A 11 -2.50 -5.37 3.19
N CYS A 12 -2.73 -6.43 2.42
CA CYS A 12 -2.29 -6.53 1.03
C CYS A 12 -2.90 -5.37 0.22
N GLN A 13 -4.23 -5.27 0.18
CA GLN A 13 -4.94 -4.23 -0.57
C GLN A 13 -4.54 -2.81 -0.15
N TYR A 14 -4.34 -2.57 1.15
CA TYR A 14 -3.93 -1.26 1.66
C TYR A 14 -2.56 -0.84 1.10
N ASN A 15 -1.61 -1.77 1.06
CA ASN A 15 -0.23 -1.47 0.65
C ASN A 15 -0.05 -1.38 -0.87
N THR A 16 -0.84 -2.14 -1.63
CA THR A 16 -0.66 -2.27 -3.09
C THR A 16 -1.65 -1.40 -3.88
N GLU A 17 -2.90 -1.31 -3.46
CA GLU A 17 -4.00 -0.77 -4.28
C GLU A 17 -4.53 0.58 -3.80
N LYS A 18 -4.52 0.85 -2.48
CA LYS A 18 -5.18 2.05 -1.96
C LYS A 18 -4.36 3.33 -2.17
N PRO A 19 -4.88 4.34 -2.88
CA PRO A 19 -4.21 5.63 -3.01
C PRO A 19 -4.40 6.49 -1.77
N HIS A 20 -3.34 7.20 -1.36
CA HIS A 20 -3.36 8.06 -0.18
C HIS A 20 -3.00 9.50 -0.55
N SER A 21 -3.84 10.47 -0.17
CA SER A 21 -3.62 11.89 -0.48
C SER A 21 -2.29 12.42 0.07
N ARG A 22 -1.86 11.95 1.25
CA ARG A 22 -0.55 12.28 1.83
C ARG A 22 0.64 11.76 1.00
N LEU A 23 0.43 10.68 0.23
CA LEU A 23 1.43 10.08 -0.65
C LEU A 23 1.28 10.58 -2.10
N GLY A 24 0.58 11.69 -2.34
CA GLY A 24 0.33 12.20 -3.69
C GLY A 24 -0.64 11.34 -4.50
N TYR A 25 -1.60 10.70 -3.82
CA TYR A 25 -2.53 9.72 -4.39
C TYR A 25 -1.87 8.42 -4.88
N LEU A 26 -0.70 8.08 -4.33
CA LEU A 26 -0.05 6.79 -4.54
C LEU A 26 -0.40 5.80 -3.44
N SER A 27 -0.32 4.51 -3.76
CA SER A 27 -0.26 3.45 -2.74
C SER A 27 1.11 3.47 -2.03
N PRO A 28 1.22 2.92 -0.82
CA PRO A 28 2.50 2.85 -0.11
C PRO A 28 3.61 2.23 -0.95
N GLU A 29 3.33 1.15 -1.67
CA GLU A 29 4.32 0.51 -2.56
C GLU A 29 4.70 1.41 -3.75
N ALA A 30 3.70 2.00 -4.42
CA ALA A 30 3.96 2.90 -5.55
C ALA A 30 4.76 4.15 -5.14
N PHE A 31 4.50 4.68 -3.94
CA PHE A 31 5.26 5.77 -3.35
C PHE A 31 6.73 5.36 -3.15
N ILE A 32 7.00 4.23 -2.47
CA ILE A 32 8.36 3.73 -2.26
C ILE A 32 9.08 3.55 -3.59
N ASN A 33 8.45 2.90 -4.58
CA ASN A 33 9.04 2.68 -5.90
C ASN A 33 9.37 3.99 -6.61
N THR A 34 8.48 4.98 -6.54
CA THR A 34 8.73 6.31 -7.12
C THR A 34 9.92 7.00 -6.44
N HIS A 35 10.01 6.92 -5.12
CA HIS A 35 11.11 7.54 -4.35
C HIS A 35 12.45 6.84 -4.53
N LEU A 36 12.47 5.52 -4.67
CA LEU A 36 13.68 4.75 -4.96
C LEU A 36 14.21 5.01 -6.37
N LEU A 37 13.34 5.24 -7.36
CA LEU A 37 13.74 5.54 -8.74
C LEU A 37 14.23 6.98 -8.95
N THR A 38 13.98 7.86 -7.97
CA THR A 38 14.28 9.30 -8.04
C THR A 38 15.42 9.73 -7.11
N SER A 39 15.94 8.80 -6.30
CA SER A 39 17.11 8.98 -5.41
C SER A 39 18.37 8.41 -6.05
#